data_AF-A0A836T4W2-F1
#
_entry.id   AF-A0A836T4W2-F1
#
_cell.length_a   1.000
_cell.length_b   1.000
_cell.length_c   1.000
_cell.angle_alpha   90.00
_cell.angle_beta   90.00
_cell.angle_gamma   90.00
#
_symmetry.space_group_name_H-M   'P 1'
#
loop_
_entity.id
_entity.type
_entity.pdbx_description
1 polymer ?
#
loop_
_entity_poly.entity_id
_entity_poly.type
_entity_poly.pdbx_seq_one_letter_code
_entity_poly.pdbx_strand_id
1 'polypeptide(L)'
;MKLTKQKLYQLIQEELLQEAAKGIQDIPEGAHVTCATLKNKNGFIMSLKSKGAPQLNSIGWIQFENIPSKFGNCSDGMTISMSLADQGWGPFLYDLVMEKATIESAGIIPDRTTVSANARGVWQYYLDNREGIVIRQLDNLKDSFNNGPHDDCAQVSSQDHLRWNWKKSPLSKIYSKKPTTIQALKKQEKWTELNL
;
A
#
# COMPACT_ATOMS: atom_id res chain seq x y z
N MET A 1 -33.17 -8.28 -17.13
CA MET A 1 -32.49 -7.03 -16.72
C MET A 1 -31.01 -7.16 -17.07
N LYS A 2 -30.46 -6.35 -18.00
CA LYS A 2 -29.04 -6.43 -18.37
C LYS A 2 -28.22 -5.52 -17.46
N LEU A 3 -27.24 -6.06 -16.75
CA LEU A 3 -26.26 -5.25 -16.02
C LEU A 3 -25.46 -4.41 -17.01
N THR A 4 -25.29 -3.12 -16.72
CA THR A 4 -24.37 -2.27 -17.50
C THR A 4 -22.93 -2.58 -17.09
N LYS A 5 -21.99 -2.40 -18.02
CA LYS A 5 -20.55 -2.60 -17.77
C LYS A 5 -20.06 -1.81 -16.53
N GLN A 6 -20.59 -0.60 -16.34
CA GLN A 6 -20.27 0.26 -15.20
C GLN A 6 -20.81 -0.30 -13.87
N LYS A 7 -22.04 -0.81 -13.87
CA LYS A 7 -22.63 -1.44 -12.68
C LYS A 7 -21.96 -2.76 -12.33
N LEU A 8 -21.51 -3.51 -13.35
CA LEU A 8 -20.68 -4.70 -13.17
C LEU A 8 -19.31 -4.35 -12.57
N TYR A 9 -18.64 -3.29 -13.05
CA TYR A 9 -17.39 -2.83 -12.44
C TYR A 9 -17.57 -2.37 -11.01
N GLN A 10 -18.65 -1.64 -10.72
CA GLN A 10 -18.94 -1.20 -9.37
C GLN A 10 -19.18 -2.38 -8.43
N LEU A 11 -19.93 -3.39 -8.87
CA LEU A 11 -20.14 -4.62 -8.10
C LEU A 11 -18.85 -5.43 -7.92
N ILE A 12 -17.99 -5.53 -8.93
CA ILE A 12 -16.68 -6.18 -8.80
C ILE A 12 -15.78 -5.40 -7.83
N GLN A 13 -15.81 -4.06 -7.86
CA GLN A 13 -15.07 -3.25 -6.89
C GLN A 13 -15.64 -3.42 -5.48
N GLU A 14 -16.95 -3.38 -5.31
CA GLU A 14 -17.62 -3.63 -4.04
C GLU A 14 -17.32 -5.04 -3.52
N GLU A 15 -17.29 -6.06 -4.38
CA GLU A 15 -16.97 -7.45 -4.03
C GLU A 15 -15.49 -7.65 -3.70
N LEU A 16 -14.57 -7.03 -4.45
CA LEU A 16 -13.13 -6.99 -4.13
C LEU A 16 -12.83 -6.23 -2.83
N LEU A 17 -13.66 -5.24 -2.48
CA LEU A 17 -13.54 -4.45 -1.26
C LEU A 17 -14.32 -5.06 -0.07
N GLN A 18 -15.30 -5.94 -0.34
CA GLN A 18 -16.08 -6.72 0.63
C GLN A 18 -15.62 -8.17 0.80
N GLU A 19 -14.54 -8.60 0.14
CA GLU A 19 -13.86 -9.83 0.56
C GLU A 19 -13.66 -9.73 2.07
N ALA A 20 -14.15 -10.70 2.83
CA ALA A 20 -13.99 -10.72 4.28
C ALA A 20 -12.49 -10.68 4.58
N ALA A 21 -11.99 -9.46 4.81
CA ALA A 21 -10.57 -9.18 4.80
C ALA A 21 -9.93 -10.04 5.89
N LYS A 22 -9.02 -10.91 5.48
CA LYS A 22 -8.39 -11.85 6.39
C LYS A 22 -7.49 -11.09 7.36
N GLY A 23 -7.44 -11.56 8.60
CA GLY A 23 -6.61 -10.98 9.66
C GLY A 23 -5.61 -11.97 10.22
N ILE A 24 -4.99 -11.59 11.34
CA ILE A 24 -4.02 -12.44 12.04
C ILE A 24 -4.62 -13.80 12.43
N GLN A 25 -5.90 -13.81 12.80
CA GLN A 25 -6.67 -14.99 13.17
C GLN A 25 -6.85 -15.99 12.01
N ASP A 26 -6.79 -15.51 10.77
CA ASP A 26 -7.01 -16.32 9.57
C ASP A 26 -5.71 -16.92 9.03
N ILE A 27 -4.56 -16.57 9.63
CA ILE A 27 -3.24 -17.05 9.17
C ILE A 27 -3.21 -18.58 9.33
N PRO A 28 -2.98 -19.34 8.24
CA PRO A 28 -2.97 -20.79 8.30
C PRO A 28 -1.97 -21.33 9.31
N GLU A 29 -2.23 -22.51 9.85
CA GLU A 29 -1.35 -23.13 10.83
C GLU A 29 0.07 -23.30 10.28
N GLY A 30 1.06 -22.82 11.04
CA GLY A 30 2.47 -22.83 10.66
C GLY A 30 2.87 -21.83 9.55
N ALA A 31 1.93 -21.04 9.03
CA ALA A 31 2.25 -19.91 8.17
C ALA A 31 2.79 -18.73 9.00
N HIS A 32 3.62 -17.91 8.37
CA HIS A 32 4.24 -16.75 8.99
C HIS A 32 4.44 -15.63 7.97
N VAL A 33 4.62 -14.41 8.46
CA VAL A 33 4.96 -13.24 7.66
C VAL A 33 6.46 -13.07 7.65
N THR A 34 7.03 -12.85 6.46
CA THR A 34 8.41 -12.44 6.27
C THR A 34 8.49 -11.03 5.74
N CYS A 35 9.39 -10.21 6.30
CA CYS A 35 9.80 -8.93 5.74
C CYS A 35 11.26 -9.04 5.32
N ALA A 36 11.52 -8.93 4.03
CA ALA A 36 12.85 -9.14 3.47
C ALA A 36 13.39 -7.83 2.87
N THR A 37 14.56 -7.37 3.32
CA THR A 37 15.22 -6.18 2.75
C THR A 37 15.79 -6.51 1.37
N LEU A 38 15.53 -5.67 0.38
CA LEU A 38 16.07 -5.82 -0.98
C LEU A 38 17.60 -5.67 -0.99
N LYS A 39 18.29 -6.34 -1.94
CA LYS A 39 19.76 -6.35 -2.06
C LYS A 39 20.40 -4.97 -2.18
N ASN A 40 19.75 -4.08 -2.93
CA ASN A 40 20.15 -2.68 -3.11
C ASN A 40 19.77 -1.78 -1.91
N LYS A 41 19.14 -2.36 -0.88
CA LYS A 41 18.67 -1.70 0.35
C LYS A 41 17.71 -0.53 0.11
N ASN A 42 17.04 -0.50 -1.03
CA ASN A 42 16.10 0.58 -1.37
C ASN A 42 14.65 0.28 -0.97
N GLY A 43 14.38 -0.88 -0.37
CA GLY A 43 13.02 -1.31 -0.09
C GLY A 43 12.95 -2.71 0.49
N PHE A 44 11.73 -3.26 0.49
CA PHE A 44 11.40 -4.52 1.13
C PHE A 44 10.43 -5.35 0.30
N ILE A 45 10.40 -6.65 0.59
CA ILE A 45 9.36 -7.57 0.17
C ILE A 45 8.65 -8.07 1.44
N MET A 46 7.37 -7.73 1.56
CA MET A 46 6.46 -8.32 2.54
C MET A 46 5.88 -9.60 1.95
N SER A 47 5.88 -10.71 2.68
CA SER A 47 5.24 -11.96 2.21
C SER A 47 4.55 -12.70 3.33
N LEU A 48 3.36 -13.26 3.04
CA LEU A 48 2.73 -14.27 3.87
C LEU A 48 3.07 -15.65 3.29
N LYS A 49 3.80 -16.47 4.04
CA LYS A 49 4.32 -17.76 3.58
C LYS A 49 3.67 -18.91 4.33
N SER A 50 3.26 -19.94 3.59
CA SER A 50 2.83 -21.22 4.17
C SER A 50 4.01 -21.96 4.82
N LYS A 51 3.72 -22.84 5.77
CA LYS A 51 4.72 -23.67 6.46
C LYS A 51 5.60 -24.44 5.46
N GLY A 52 6.91 -24.31 5.57
CA GLY A 52 7.88 -25.05 4.73
C GLY A 52 7.86 -24.67 3.24
N ALA A 53 7.18 -23.59 2.86
CA ALA A 53 7.10 -23.18 1.47
C ALA A 53 8.48 -22.72 0.96
N PRO A 54 8.90 -23.16 -0.25
CA PRO A 54 10.04 -22.56 -0.95
C PRO A 54 9.85 -21.04 -1.10
N GLN A 55 10.93 -20.28 -1.30
CA GLN A 55 10.86 -18.81 -1.39
C GLN A 55 9.82 -18.27 -2.39
N LEU A 56 9.47 -19.06 -3.43
CA LEU A 56 8.51 -18.71 -4.49
C LEU A 56 7.04 -19.03 -4.16
N ASN A 57 6.75 -19.84 -3.12
CA ASN A 57 5.37 -20.20 -2.74
C ASN A 57 4.92 -19.34 -1.56
N SER A 58 4.30 -18.20 -1.86
CA SER A 58 3.65 -17.34 -0.87
C SER A 58 2.15 -17.30 -1.11
N ILE A 59 1.37 -17.22 -0.03
CA ILE A 59 -0.06 -16.86 -0.07
C ILE A 59 -0.23 -15.46 -0.65
N GLY A 60 0.73 -14.58 -0.41
CA GLY A 60 0.81 -13.29 -1.08
C GLY A 60 2.08 -12.56 -0.72
N TRP A 61 2.43 -11.58 -1.54
CA TRP A 61 3.57 -10.72 -1.35
C TRP A 61 3.35 -9.32 -1.94
N ILE A 62 4.02 -8.35 -1.34
CA ILE A 62 4.05 -6.97 -1.81
C ILE A 62 5.50 -6.48 -1.73
N GLN A 63 6.00 -5.96 -2.84
CA GLN A 63 7.26 -5.23 -2.89
C GLN A 63 6.98 -3.73 -2.82
N PHE A 64 7.73 -3.04 -1.96
CA PHE A 64 7.65 -1.59 -1.80
C PHE A 64 9.04 -1.00 -1.55
N GLU A 65 9.26 0.20 -2.05
CA GLU A 65 10.59 0.80 -2.12
C GLU A 65 10.56 2.32 -2.05
N ASN A 66 11.73 2.91 -1.81
CA ASN A 66 11.92 4.35 -1.79
C ASN A 66 11.58 4.95 -3.15
N ILE A 67 11.00 6.14 -3.12
CA ILE A 67 10.65 6.86 -4.34
C ILE A 67 11.93 7.44 -4.96
N PRO A 68 12.13 7.28 -6.29
CA PRO A 68 13.22 7.97 -6.97
C PRO A 68 13.13 9.49 -6.82
N SER A 69 14.25 10.15 -6.51
CA SER A 69 14.34 11.60 -6.26
C SER A 69 13.81 12.48 -7.40
N LYS A 70 13.77 11.98 -8.64
CA LYS A 70 13.14 12.66 -9.79
C LYS A 70 11.66 12.99 -9.57
N PHE A 71 11.00 12.35 -8.60
CA PHE A 71 9.61 12.62 -8.25
C PHE A 71 9.46 13.60 -7.08
N GLY A 72 10.53 14.22 -6.59
CA GLY A 72 10.50 15.11 -5.42
C GLY A 72 10.80 14.38 -4.12
N ASN A 73 10.74 15.13 -3.01
CA ASN A 73 11.02 14.59 -1.67
C ASN A 73 9.86 13.73 -1.15
N CYS A 74 8.61 14.04 -1.56
CA CYS A 74 7.44 13.22 -1.28
C CYS A 74 7.23 12.85 0.20
N SER A 75 7.66 13.72 1.12
CA SER A 75 7.69 13.46 2.57
C SER A 75 8.38 12.14 2.92
N ASP A 76 9.44 11.75 2.20
CA ASP A 76 10.15 10.48 2.37
C ASP A 76 9.26 9.23 2.19
N GLY A 77 8.13 9.34 1.49
CA GLY A 77 7.24 8.21 1.27
C GLY A 77 7.89 7.02 0.55
N MET A 78 7.33 5.83 0.73
CA MET A 78 7.65 4.65 -0.08
C MET A 78 6.51 4.36 -1.06
N THR A 79 6.81 3.74 -2.20
CA THR A 79 5.80 3.32 -3.18
C THR A 79 5.74 1.81 -3.29
N ILE A 80 4.55 1.28 -3.56
CA ILE A 80 4.38 -0.13 -3.91
C ILE A 80 4.75 -0.29 -5.39
N SER A 81 5.66 -1.21 -5.69
CA SER A 81 6.07 -1.52 -7.07
C SER A 81 5.40 -2.76 -7.62
N MET A 82 5.15 -3.76 -6.78
CA MET A 82 4.48 -5.00 -7.18
C MET A 82 3.65 -5.58 -6.02
N SER A 83 2.49 -6.17 -6.34
CA SER A 83 1.64 -6.84 -5.37
C SER A 83 0.93 -8.03 -6.00
N LEU A 84 0.93 -9.15 -5.29
CA LEU A 84 0.14 -10.33 -5.63
C LEU A 84 -0.33 -10.98 -4.33
N ALA A 85 -1.61 -11.30 -4.21
CA ALA A 85 -2.11 -12.00 -3.04
C ALA A 85 -3.28 -12.91 -3.42
N ASP A 86 -3.37 -14.05 -2.75
CA ASP A 86 -4.57 -14.87 -2.73
C ASP A 86 -5.75 -14.08 -2.18
N GLN A 87 -6.95 -14.55 -2.54
CA GLN A 87 -8.21 -13.94 -2.17
C GLN A 87 -8.30 -13.67 -0.65
N GLY A 88 -8.68 -12.45 -0.29
CA GLY A 88 -8.83 -11.97 1.09
C GLY A 88 -7.55 -11.50 1.78
N TRP A 89 -6.36 -11.79 1.25
CA TRP A 89 -5.07 -11.44 1.89
C TRP A 89 -4.47 -10.11 1.46
N GLY A 90 -4.97 -9.52 0.36
CA GLY A 90 -4.50 -8.22 -0.13
C GLY A 90 -4.53 -7.12 0.94
N PRO A 91 -5.70 -6.81 1.55
CA PRO A 91 -5.81 -5.77 2.57
C PRO A 91 -4.91 -6.00 3.79
N PHE A 92 -4.74 -7.26 4.21
CA PHE A 92 -3.83 -7.62 5.30
C PHE A 92 -2.38 -7.26 4.99
N LEU A 93 -1.89 -7.63 3.80
CA LEU A 93 -0.53 -7.33 3.38
C LEU A 93 -0.32 -5.83 3.17
N TYR A 94 -1.29 -5.12 2.61
CA TYR A 94 -1.23 -3.66 2.44
C TYR A 94 -1.09 -2.93 3.78
N ASP A 95 -1.82 -3.36 4.80
CA ASP A 95 -1.71 -2.81 6.15
C ASP A 95 -0.32 -3.04 6.75
N LEU A 96 0.23 -4.25 6.61
CA LEU A 96 1.59 -4.56 7.08
C LEU A 96 2.65 -3.73 6.35
N VAL A 97 2.48 -3.53 5.04
CA VAL A 97 3.35 -2.67 4.24
C VAL A 97 3.26 -1.22 4.72
N MET A 98 2.06 -0.70 4.98
CA MET A 98 1.87 0.65 5.51
C MET A 98 2.49 0.82 6.90
N GLU A 99 2.32 -0.17 7.78
CA GLU A 99 2.94 -0.20 9.11
C GLU A 99 4.47 -0.22 9.00
N LYS A 100 5.05 -1.08 8.15
CA LYS A 100 6.50 -1.17 7.95
C LYS A 100 7.06 0.11 7.33
N ALA A 101 6.43 0.66 6.31
CA ALA A 101 6.84 1.93 5.71
C ALA A 101 6.72 3.12 6.69
N THR A 102 5.84 3.03 7.69
CA THR A 102 5.76 4.03 8.78
C THR A 102 6.88 3.87 9.81
N ILE A 103 7.39 2.65 10.02
CA ILE A 103 8.56 2.42 10.88
C ILE A 103 9.83 2.93 10.20
N GLU A 104 10.00 2.59 8.92
CA GLU A 104 11.24 2.86 8.17
C GLU A 104 11.29 4.27 7.58
N SER A 105 10.12 4.88 7.37
CA SER A 105 9.98 6.21 6.80
C SER A 105 8.64 6.84 7.18
N ALA A 106 8.00 7.60 6.28
CA ALA A 106 6.80 8.36 6.57
C ALA A 106 5.48 7.67 6.22
N GLY A 107 5.51 6.47 5.63
CA GLY A 107 4.35 5.74 5.14
C GLY A 107 4.45 5.37 3.65
N ILE A 108 3.33 4.93 3.07
CA ILE A 108 3.23 4.60 1.64
C ILE A 108 2.45 5.65 0.86
N ILE A 109 2.82 5.77 -0.40
CA ILE A 109 2.15 6.64 -1.35
C ILE A 109 1.78 5.86 -2.64
N PRO A 110 0.70 6.25 -3.32
CA PRO A 110 0.36 5.79 -4.67
C PRO A 110 1.48 5.99 -5.69
N ASP A 111 1.50 5.19 -6.77
CA ASP A 111 2.45 5.36 -7.86
C ASP A 111 2.39 6.78 -8.45
N ARG A 112 3.57 7.36 -8.73
CA ARG A 112 3.72 8.76 -9.15
C ARG A 112 3.52 9.01 -10.64
N THR A 113 3.41 7.94 -11.43
CA THR A 113 3.29 8.01 -12.88
C THR A 113 1.91 7.62 -13.34
N THR A 114 1.44 6.41 -13.03
CA THR A 114 0.18 5.86 -13.51
C THR A 114 -0.41 4.91 -12.46
N VAL A 115 -1.70 5.10 -12.19
CA VAL A 115 -2.46 4.19 -11.30
C VAL A 115 -3.69 3.71 -12.07
N SER A 116 -3.88 2.39 -12.13
CA SER A 116 -5.03 1.78 -12.81
C SER A 116 -6.35 2.14 -12.14
N ALA A 117 -7.47 2.04 -12.85
CA ALA A 117 -8.79 2.30 -12.28
C ALA A 117 -9.09 1.43 -11.05
N ASN A 118 -8.70 0.14 -11.08
CA ASN A 118 -8.88 -0.76 -9.94
C ASN A 118 -8.03 -0.32 -8.74
N ALA A 119 -6.77 0.07 -8.96
CA ALA A 119 -5.91 0.55 -7.88
C ALA A 119 -6.38 1.89 -7.31
N ARG A 120 -7.01 2.77 -8.11
CA ARG A 120 -7.68 3.98 -7.62
C ARG A 120 -8.78 3.65 -6.61
N GLY A 121 -9.57 2.60 -6.88
CA GLY A 121 -10.60 2.10 -5.96
C GLY A 121 -10.03 1.69 -4.61
N VAL A 122 -8.87 1.01 -4.59
CA VAL A 122 -8.17 0.65 -3.34
C VAL A 122 -7.77 1.90 -2.56
N TRP A 123 -7.09 2.86 -3.19
CA TRP A 123 -6.68 4.10 -2.49
C TRP A 123 -7.87 4.92 -2.01
N GLN A 124 -8.96 4.97 -2.78
CA GLN A 124 -10.20 5.63 -2.37
C GLN A 124 -10.83 4.94 -1.17
N TYR A 125 -10.87 3.60 -1.16
CA TYR A 125 -11.37 2.84 -0.02
C TYR A 125 -10.56 3.13 1.24
N TYR A 126 -9.22 3.15 1.14
CA TYR A 126 -8.36 3.50 2.27
C TYR A 126 -8.67 4.92 2.76
N LEU A 127 -8.76 5.90 1.86
CA LEU A 127 -9.09 7.28 2.21
C LEU A 127 -10.43 7.41 2.96
N ASP A 128 -11.47 6.71 2.51
CA ASP A 128 -12.83 6.93 2.98
C ASP A 128 -13.23 6.00 4.15
N ASN A 129 -12.67 4.79 4.22
CA ASN A 129 -13.22 3.71 5.05
C ASN A 129 -12.21 3.03 5.97
N ARG A 130 -10.90 3.05 5.66
CA ARG A 130 -9.93 2.28 6.45
C ARG A 130 -9.55 3.05 7.71
N GLU A 131 -9.97 2.54 8.86
CA GLU A 131 -9.64 3.14 10.16
C GLU A 131 -8.16 2.93 10.55
N GLY A 132 -7.69 3.76 11.48
CA GLY A 132 -6.35 3.64 12.07
C GLY A 132 -5.20 4.12 11.18
N ILE A 133 -5.52 4.73 10.03
CA ILE A 133 -4.54 5.34 9.14
C ILE A 133 -4.46 6.85 9.37
N VAL A 134 -3.27 7.40 9.24
CA VAL A 134 -3.00 8.84 9.22
C VAL A 134 -2.70 9.23 7.79
N ILE A 135 -3.47 10.19 7.27
CA ILE A 135 -3.41 10.64 5.88
C ILE A 135 -2.91 12.07 5.86
N ARG A 136 -1.87 12.34 5.06
CA ARG A 136 -1.37 13.70 4.85
C ARG A 136 -1.39 14.04 3.37
N GLN A 137 -1.73 15.29 3.08
CA GLN A 137 -1.70 15.82 1.73
C GLN A 137 -0.24 16.03 1.30
N LEU A 138 0.09 15.63 0.06
CA LEU A 138 1.36 15.97 -0.59
C LEU A 138 1.13 17.13 -1.55
N ASP A 139 2.18 17.91 -1.81
CA ASP A 139 2.15 18.99 -2.81
C ASP A 139 2.71 18.52 -4.17
N ASN A 140 2.60 19.39 -5.17
CA ASN A 140 3.25 19.23 -6.46
C ASN A 140 4.65 19.84 -6.45
N LEU A 141 5.47 19.48 -7.45
CA LEU A 141 6.85 19.98 -7.61
C LEU A 141 6.98 21.51 -7.83
N LYS A 142 5.89 22.27 -7.81
CA LYS A 142 5.88 23.73 -7.93
C LYS A 142 5.63 24.41 -6.59
N ASP A 143 5.58 23.66 -5.48
CA ASP A 143 5.26 24.17 -4.13
C ASP A 143 3.98 25.05 -4.14
N SER A 144 2.88 24.47 -4.64
CA SER A 144 1.61 25.20 -4.77
C SER A 144 0.94 25.53 -3.43
N PHE A 145 1.41 24.95 -2.34
CA PHE A 145 0.99 25.25 -0.97
C PHE A 145 1.93 26.22 -0.25
N ASN A 146 3.11 26.51 -0.81
CA ASN A 146 4.13 27.39 -0.23
C ASN A 146 4.54 26.95 1.18
N ASN A 147 4.68 25.64 1.39
CA ASN A 147 5.10 25.03 2.65
C ASN A 147 6.51 24.41 2.57
N GLY A 148 7.20 24.63 1.44
CA GLY A 148 8.57 24.21 1.23
C GLY A 148 8.66 22.80 0.66
N PRO A 149 9.86 22.38 0.24
CA PRO A 149 10.02 21.25 -0.68
C PRO A 149 9.84 19.87 -0.05
N HIS A 150 9.49 19.78 1.23
CA HIS A 150 9.49 18.51 1.96
C HIS A 150 8.40 17.55 1.46
N ASP A 151 7.18 18.03 1.23
CA ASP A 151 6.05 17.24 0.69
C ASP A 151 5.83 17.44 -0.80
N ASP A 152 6.66 18.25 -1.47
CA ASP A 152 6.70 18.37 -2.92
C ASP A 152 6.94 17.00 -3.56
N CYS A 153 5.98 16.62 -4.39
CA CYS A 153 5.96 15.30 -5.01
C CYS A 153 5.36 15.37 -6.42
N ALA A 154 5.72 14.44 -7.30
CA ALA A 154 5.09 14.34 -8.60
C ALA A 154 3.60 13.99 -8.43
N GLN A 155 2.74 14.79 -9.08
CA GLN A 155 1.28 14.66 -9.00
C GLN A 155 0.66 14.17 -10.31
N VAL A 156 1.44 13.47 -11.16
CA VAL A 156 0.98 13.05 -12.50
C VAL A 156 -0.24 12.13 -12.39
N SER A 157 -0.18 11.11 -11.53
CA SER A 157 -1.29 10.17 -11.36
C SER A 157 -2.53 10.83 -10.74
N SER A 158 -2.36 11.78 -9.81
CA SER A 158 -3.47 12.51 -9.21
C SER A 158 -4.12 13.52 -10.16
N GLN A 159 -3.33 14.14 -11.04
CA GLN A 159 -3.80 15.00 -12.13
C GLN A 159 -4.44 14.21 -13.27
N ASP A 160 -3.97 13.01 -13.59
CA ASP A 160 -4.68 12.11 -14.51
C ASP A 160 -6.05 11.72 -13.94
N HIS A 161 -6.13 11.47 -12.63
CA HIS A 161 -7.38 11.11 -11.98
C HIS A 161 -8.39 12.27 -11.93
N LEU A 162 -8.02 13.44 -11.41
CA LEU A 162 -8.96 14.54 -11.12
C LEU A 162 -8.58 15.91 -11.72
N ARG A 163 -7.56 15.96 -12.59
CA ARG A 163 -7.10 17.18 -13.28
C ARG A 163 -6.83 18.34 -12.31
N TRP A 164 -7.56 19.44 -12.44
CA TRP A 164 -7.41 20.62 -11.58
C TRP A 164 -7.78 20.34 -10.11
N ASN A 165 -8.60 19.31 -9.85
CA ASN A 165 -8.99 18.87 -8.52
C ASN A 165 -8.06 17.78 -7.95
N TRP A 166 -6.84 17.63 -8.47
CA TRP A 166 -5.86 16.61 -8.04
C TRP A 166 -5.64 16.55 -6.51
N LYS A 167 -5.77 17.68 -5.81
CA LYS A 167 -5.70 17.77 -4.34
C LYS A 167 -6.76 16.89 -3.64
N LYS A 168 -7.92 16.71 -4.25
CA LYS A 168 -8.98 15.82 -3.74
C LYS A 168 -8.73 14.36 -4.04
N SER A 169 -7.80 14.04 -4.94
CA SER A 169 -7.52 12.67 -5.34
C SER A 169 -6.95 11.89 -4.14
N PRO A 170 -7.33 10.62 -3.95
CA PRO A 170 -6.63 9.75 -3.02
C PRO A 170 -5.18 9.53 -3.46
N LEU A 171 -4.87 9.80 -4.73
CA LEU A 171 -3.53 9.62 -5.29
C LEU A 171 -2.51 10.71 -4.87
N SER A 172 -2.99 11.82 -4.32
CA SER A 172 -2.14 12.97 -3.94
C SER A 172 -1.72 12.98 -2.47
N LYS A 173 -1.79 11.83 -1.80
CA LYS A 173 -1.63 11.71 -0.34
C LYS A 173 -0.59 10.66 0.02
N ILE A 174 -0.08 10.79 1.24
CA ILE A 174 0.68 9.76 1.94
C ILE A 174 -0.15 9.15 3.06
N TYR A 175 -0.02 7.84 3.21
CA TYR A 175 -0.80 7.02 4.14
C TYR A 175 0.17 6.30 5.08
N SER A 176 -0.03 6.50 6.38
CA SER A 176 0.77 5.86 7.43
C SER A 176 -0.12 5.17 8.44
N LYS A 177 0.42 4.15 9.11
CA LYS A 177 -0.31 3.35 10.09
C LYS A 177 0.63 2.95 11.22
N LYS A 178 0.15 3.05 12.47
CA LYS A 178 0.93 2.59 13.63
C LYS A 178 1.15 1.08 13.56
N PRO A 179 2.30 0.54 14.00
CA PRO A 179 2.69 -0.85 13.77
C PRO A 179 1.99 -1.86 14.70
N THR A 180 0.67 -1.78 14.81
CA THR A 180 -0.14 -2.62 15.70
C THR A 180 -0.17 -4.09 15.28
N THR A 181 -0.29 -4.35 13.97
CA THR A 181 -0.41 -5.69 13.41
C THR A 181 0.95 -6.39 13.42
N ILE A 182 2.01 -5.67 13.02
CA ILE A 182 3.39 -6.17 13.09
C ILE A 182 3.76 -6.53 14.54
N GLN A 183 3.42 -5.68 15.52
CA GLN A 183 3.68 -5.97 16.93
C GLN A 183 2.93 -7.22 17.40
N ALA A 184 1.67 -7.39 17.00
CA ALA A 184 0.88 -8.57 17.33
C ALA A 184 1.47 -9.85 16.69
N LEU A 185 1.93 -9.80 15.43
CA LEU A 185 2.59 -10.92 14.77
C LEU A 185 3.91 -11.31 15.45
N LYS A 186 4.72 -10.33 15.86
CA LYS A 186 5.96 -10.57 16.63
C LYS A 186 5.67 -11.26 17.96
N LYS A 187 4.64 -10.82 18.68
CA LYS A 187 4.22 -11.44 19.96
C LYS A 187 3.75 -12.89 19.80
N GLN A 188 3.22 -13.25 18.63
CA GLN A 188 2.78 -14.61 18.30
C GLN A 188 3.86 -15.45 17.61
N GLU A 189 5.09 -14.95 17.49
CA GLU A 189 6.19 -15.62 16.78
C GLU A 189 5.85 -15.93 15.30
N LYS A 190 4.97 -15.14 14.69
CA LYS A 190 4.54 -15.24 13.28
C LYS A 190 5.23 -14.21 12.38
N TRP A 191 6.32 -13.58 12.84
CA TRP A 191 7.05 -12.55 12.11
C TRP A 191 8.53 -12.89 11.99
N THR A 192 9.08 -12.77 10.79
CA THR A 192 10.51 -12.99 10.50
C THR A 192 11.07 -11.84 9.66
N GLU A 193 12.19 -11.26 10.07
CA GLU A 193 12.97 -10.33 9.24
C GLU A 193 14.08 -11.07 8.49
N LEU A 194 14.31 -10.72 7.23
CA LEU A 194 15.30 -11.35 6.36
C LEU A 194 16.14 -10.30 5.62
N ASN A 195 17.37 -10.65 5.25
CA ASN A 195 18.22 -9.87 4.35
C ASN A 195 18.45 -10.70 3.08
N LEU A 196 18.10 -10.15 1.90
CA LEU A 196 18.26 -10.81 0.59
C LEU A 196 19.64 -10.58 -0.04
#